data_AF-A0A7X2S4X3-F1
#
_entry.id   AF-A0A7X2S4X3-F1
#
_cell.length_a   1.000
_cell.length_b   1.000
_cell.length_c   1.000
_cell.angle_alpha   90.00
_cell.angle_beta   90.00
_cell.angle_gamma   90.00
#
_symmetry.space_group_name_H-M   'P 1'
#
loop_
_entity.id
_entity.type
_entity.pdbx_description
1 polymer ?
#
loop_
_entity_poly.entity_id
_entity_poly.type
_entity_poly.pdbx_seq_one_letter_code
_entity_poly.pdbx_strand_id
1 'polypeptide(L)'
;MRRKAAILFGILFFLYMGFIVSTMGYPFPSSIVFMVLFTNLLASVAAVFMPKLVLIIYEEMVYHSERGLNRNTGKMFGILFFSINYYVQNILYRLPWYISRPLSLFFFLLLAFEMTGLHALYNY
;
A
#
# COMPACT_ATOMS: atom_id res chain seq x y z
N MET A 1 -9.17 19.19 17.29
CA MET A 1 -8.12 18.37 17.94
C MET A 1 -8.05 16.93 17.43
N ARG A 2 -9.15 16.15 17.40
CA ARG A 2 -9.15 14.72 17.02
C ARG A 2 -8.49 14.39 15.65
N ARG A 3 -8.71 15.21 14.61
CA ARG A 3 -8.11 15.00 13.28
C ARG A 3 -6.59 15.18 13.27
N LYS A 4 -6.07 16.22 13.94
CA LYS A 4 -4.63 16.47 14.05
C LYS A 4 -3.93 15.35 14.81
N ALA A 5 -4.54 14.86 15.88
CA ALA A 5 -4.05 13.71 16.64
C ALA A 5 -3.98 12.43 15.80
N ALA A 6 -5.01 12.15 14.99
CA ALA A 6 -5.00 10.99 14.11
C ALA A 6 -3.95 11.08 12.99
N ILE A 7 -3.73 12.28 12.42
CA ILE A 7 -2.64 12.52 11.46
C ILE A 7 -1.29 12.27 12.12
N LEU A 8 -1.06 12.86 13.29
CA LEU A 8 0.18 12.69 14.04
C LEU A 8 0.42 11.21 14.38
N PHE A 9 -0.61 10.51 14.86
CA PHE A 9 -0.55 9.09 15.14
C PHE A 9 -0.19 8.28 13.88
N GLY A 10 -0.84 8.55 12.75
CA GLY A 10 -0.55 7.88 11.47
C GLY A 10 0.90 8.09 11.02
N ILE A 11 1.41 9.32 11.12
CA ILE A 11 2.82 9.63 10.79
C ILE A 11 3.77 8.90 11.74
N LEU A 12 3.54 8.98 13.06
CA LEU A 12 4.38 8.32 14.05
C LEU A 12 4.38 6.79 13.88
N PHE A 13 3.21 6.20 13.62
CA PHE A 13 3.09 4.78 13.32
C PHE A 13 3.88 4.40 12.06
N PHE A 14 3.80 5.21 11.01
CA PHE A 14 4.52 4.97 9.77
C PHE A 14 6.03 5.05 9.93
N LEU A 15 6.52 6.07 10.66
CA LEU A 15 7.93 6.19 11.02
C LEU A 15 8.40 5.02 11.89
N TYR A 16 7.58 4.61 12.87
CA TYR A 16 7.85 3.47 13.74
C TYR A 16 7.96 2.16 12.95
N MET A 17 7.05 1.92 12.01
CA MET A 17 7.12 0.72 11.16
C MET A 17 8.32 0.75 10.22
N GLY A 18 8.64 1.91 9.63
CA GLY A 18 9.89 2.09 8.88
C GLY A 18 11.12 1.80 9.73
N PHE A 19 11.13 2.23 10.99
CA PHE A 19 12.20 1.92 11.93
C PHE A 19 12.31 0.41 12.23
N ILE A 20 11.19 -0.29 12.45
CA ILE A 20 11.20 -1.76 12.60
C ILE A 20 11.81 -2.43 11.36
N VAL A 21 11.35 -2.07 10.16
CA VAL A 21 11.89 -2.64 8.91
C VAL A 21 13.38 -2.34 8.77
N SER A 22 13.86 -1.22 9.31
CA SER A 22 15.28 -0.90 9.26
C SER A 22 16.17 -1.86 10.05
N THR A 23 15.63 -2.47 11.11
CA THR A 23 16.34 -3.52 11.87
C THR A 23 16.60 -4.79 11.06
N MET A 24 15.96 -4.94 9.90
CA MET A 24 16.14 -6.07 8.97
C MET A 24 17.22 -5.82 7.91
N GLY A 25 18.03 -4.77 8.07
CA GLY A 25 19.13 -4.43 7.14
C GLY A 25 18.80 -3.38 6.08
N TYR A 26 17.61 -2.77 6.12
CA TYR A 26 17.24 -1.69 5.21
C TYR A 26 17.53 -0.32 5.85
N PRO A 27 18.25 0.60 5.21
CA PRO A 27 18.59 1.88 5.86
C PRO A 27 17.35 2.76 6.06
N PHE A 28 17.19 3.33 7.26
CA PHE A 28 16.17 4.36 7.49
C PHE A 28 16.59 5.69 6.83
N PRO A 29 15.71 6.44 6.15
CA PRO A 29 14.26 6.26 6.03
C PRO A 29 13.81 5.40 4.84
N SER A 30 14.71 4.87 4.03
CA SER A 30 14.36 4.12 2.82
C SER A 30 13.61 2.80 3.08
N SER A 31 13.76 2.23 4.27
CA SER A 31 12.95 1.11 4.78
C SER A 31 11.44 1.37 4.73
N ILE A 32 11.02 2.64 4.76
CA ILE A 32 9.63 3.05 4.58
C ILE A 32 9.16 2.76 3.16
N VAL A 33 9.97 3.06 2.15
CA VAL A 33 9.64 2.80 0.73
C VAL A 33 9.49 1.30 0.51
N PHE A 34 10.40 0.50 1.08
CA PHE A 34 10.31 -0.96 1.05
C PHE A 34 8.98 -1.45 1.64
N MET A 35 8.56 -0.91 2.79
CA MET A 35 7.29 -1.28 3.42
C MET A 35 6.09 -0.94 2.53
N VAL A 36 6.06 0.26 1.93
CA VAL A 36 4.99 0.69 1.03
C VAL A 36 4.90 -0.23 -0.19
N LEU A 37 6.04 -0.54 -0.81
CA LEU A 37 6.08 -1.44 -1.96
C LEU A 37 5.64 -2.85 -1.58
N PHE A 38 6.08 -3.36 -0.42
CA PHE A 38 5.68 -4.67 0.07
C PHE A 38 4.17 -4.79 0.30
N THR A 39 3.54 -3.80 0.95
CA THR A 39 2.09 -3.84 1.17
C THR A 39 1.31 -3.73 -0.14
N ASN A 40 1.77 -2.90 -1.08
CA ASN A 40 1.16 -2.79 -2.41
C ASN A 40 1.37 -4.06 -3.25
N LEU A 41 2.50 -4.76 -3.08
CA LEU A 41 2.79 -6.05 -3.70
C LEU A 41 1.78 -7.10 -3.23
N LEU A 42 1.57 -7.22 -1.91
CA LEU A 42 0.57 -8.13 -1.33
C LEU A 42 -0.84 -7.83 -1.85
N ALA A 43 -1.22 -6.54 -1.87
CA ALA A 43 -2.50 -6.12 -2.43
C ALA A 43 -2.61 -6.43 -3.93
N SER A 44 -1.50 -6.37 -4.67
CA SER A 44 -1.47 -6.64 -6.12
C SER A 44 -1.68 -8.11 -6.42
N VAL A 45 -1.04 -9.00 -5.65
CA VAL A 45 -1.31 -10.44 -5.71
C VAL A 45 -2.79 -10.72 -5.48
N ALA A 46 -3.38 -10.14 -4.44
CA ALA A 46 -4.80 -10.30 -4.15
C ALA A 46 -5.68 -9.77 -5.30
N ALA A 47 -5.30 -8.63 -5.90
CA ALA A 47 -6.06 -7.99 -6.97
C ALA A 47 -6.05 -8.77 -8.29
N VAL A 48 -5.02 -9.60 -8.54
CA VAL A 48 -5.00 -10.51 -9.71
C VAL A 48 -6.19 -11.46 -9.67
N PHE A 49 -6.58 -11.94 -8.49
CA PHE A 49 -7.71 -12.87 -8.31
C PHE A 49 -9.01 -12.12 -8.00
N MET A 50 -8.97 -11.18 -7.07
CA MET A 50 -10.15 -10.53 -6.48
C MET A 50 -10.05 -8.98 -6.52
N PRO A 51 -10.02 -8.35 -7.70
CA PRO A 51 -9.78 -6.90 -7.83
C PRO A 51 -10.88 -6.08 -7.16
N LYS A 52 -12.14 -6.49 -7.29
CA LYS A 52 -13.28 -5.83 -6.65
C LYS A 52 -13.15 -5.82 -5.13
N LEU A 53 -12.68 -6.91 -4.52
CA LEU A 53 -12.52 -7.01 -3.08
C LEU A 53 -11.40 -6.08 -2.59
N VAL A 54 -10.29 -6.01 -3.31
CA VAL A 54 -9.17 -5.10 -2.98
C VAL A 54 -9.62 -3.64 -3.05
N LEU A 55 -10.42 -3.27 -4.07
CA LEU A 55 -10.98 -1.93 -4.17
C LEU A 55 -11.91 -1.60 -3.00
N ILE A 56 -12.84 -2.50 -2.66
CA ILE A 56 -13.78 -2.31 -1.55
C ILE A 56 -13.03 -2.13 -0.22
N ILE A 57 -12.00 -2.95 0.06
CA ILE A 57 -11.20 -2.81 1.29
C ILE A 57 -10.61 -1.40 1.38
N TYR A 58 -10.02 -0.89 0.30
CA TYR A 58 -9.47 0.45 0.29
C TYR A 58 -10.55 1.52 0.50
N GLU A 59 -11.67 1.41 -0.20
CA GLU A 59 -12.75 2.39 -0.14
C GLU A 59 -13.38 2.45 1.27
N GLU A 60 -13.56 1.31 1.91
CA GLU A 60 -14.01 1.20 3.31
C GLU A 60 -13.01 1.82 4.30
N MET A 61 -11.71 1.69 4.02
CA MET A 61 -10.68 2.30 4.86
C MET A 61 -10.59 3.82 4.66
N VAL A 62 -10.77 4.32 3.43
CA VAL A 62 -10.38 5.69 3.06
C VAL A 62 -11.57 6.64 2.84
N TYR A 63 -12.64 6.20 2.19
CA TYR A 63 -13.73 7.08 1.75
C TYR A 63 -14.94 7.09 2.67
N HIS A 64 -15.11 6.10 3.55
CA HIS A 64 -16.21 6.10 4.51
C HIS A 64 -16.16 7.32 5.45
N SER A 65 -17.26 8.08 5.50
CA SER A 65 -17.33 9.47 6.02
C SER A 65 -17.47 9.61 7.54
N GLU A 66 -17.27 8.55 8.31
CA GLU A 66 -17.60 8.57 9.74
C GLU A 66 -16.47 9.05 10.65
N ARG A 67 -16.86 9.83 11.67
CA ARG A 67 -15.98 10.62 12.53
C ARG A 67 -15.51 9.84 13.77
N GLY A 68 -14.63 8.85 13.58
CA GLY A 68 -13.97 8.10 14.67
C GLY A 68 -12.44 8.21 14.67
N LEU A 69 -11.78 8.17 15.83
CA LEU A 69 -10.31 8.14 15.91
C LEU A 69 -9.75 6.88 15.21
N ASN A 70 -10.33 5.72 15.50
CA ASN A 70 -9.94 4.43 14.91
C ASN A 70 -10.10 4.42 13.38
N ARG A 71 -11.18 5.03 12.85
CA ARG A 71 -11.42 5.13 11.40
C ARG A 71 -10.48 6.14 10.73
N ASN A 72 -10.09 7.24 11.39
CA ASN A 72 -9.07 8.15 10.87
C ASN A 72 -7.68 7.49 10.80
N THR A 73 -7.35 6.63 11.76
CA THR A 73 -6.15 5.79 11.70
C THR A 73 -6.24 4.83 10.52
N GLY A 74 -7.32 4.06 10.38
CA GLY A 74 -7.55 3.17 9.23
C GLY A 74 -7.40 3.89 7.88
N LYS A 75 -7.90 5.12 7.77
CA LYS A 75 -7.73 5.97 6.58
C LYS A 75 -6.27 6.28 6.28
N MET A 76 -5.46 6.60 7.29
CA MET A 76 -4.02 6.81 7.09
C MET A 76 -3.31 5.55 6.65
N PHE A 77 -3.66 4.40 7.22
CA PHE A 77 -3.11 3.11 6.78
C PHE A 77 -3.48 2.81 5.32
N GLY A 78 -4.75 2.99 4.95
CA GLY A 78 -5.20 2.78 3.56
C GLY A 78 -4.41 3.67 2.60
N ILE A 79 -4.30 4.97 2.90
CA ILE A 79 -3.54 5.91 2.07
C ILE A 79 -2.06 5.54 1.98
N LEU A 80 -1.42 5.16 3.08
CA LEU A 80 0.03 4.92 3.10
C LEU A 80 0.42 3.57 2.49
N PHE A 81 -0.39 2.52 2.68
CA PHE A 81 -0.01 1.15 2.35
C PHE A 81 -0.70 0.57 1.10
N PHE A 82 -1.85 1.11 0.71
CA PHE A 82 -2.69 0.51 -0.34
C PHE A 82 -3.04 1.48 -1.49
N SER A 83 -2.67 2.75 -1.40
CA SER A 83 -3.09 3.77 -2.38
C SER A 83 -2.60 3.49 -3.79
N ILE A 84 -1.33 3.15 -3.96
CA ILE A 84 -0.75 2.86 -5.29
C ILE A 84 -1.54 1.73 -5.95
N ASN A 85 -1.75 0.65 -5.21
CA ASN A 85 -2.52 -0.49 -5.68
C ASN A 85 -3.95 -0.10 -6.04
N TYR A 86 -4.65 0.60 -5.14
CA TYR A 86 -6.03 1.04 -5.37
C TYR A 86 -6.17 1.84 -6.67
N TYR A 87 -5.32 2.85 -6.90
CA TYR A 87 -5.43 3.68 -8.10
C TYR A 87 -5.15 2.90 -9.38
N VAL A 88 -4.14 2.03 -9.38
CA VAL A 88 -3.84 1.17 -10.53
C VAL A 88 -5.00 0.21 -10.79
N GLN A 89 -5.47 -0.52 -9.77
CA GLN A 89 -6.54 -1.49 -9.92
C GLN A 89 -7.89 -0.84 -10.26
N ASN A 90 -8.16 0.39 -9.81
CA ASN A 90 -9.38 1.12 -10.17
C ASN A 90 -9.41 1.46 -11.67
N ILE A 91 -8.25 1.74 -12.28
CA ILE A 91 -8.12 1.94 -13.72
C ILE A 91 -8.27 0.58 -14.44
N LEU A 92 -7.52 -0.43 -14.01
CA LEU A 92 -7.52 -1.74 -14.66
C LEU A 92 -8.88 -2.43 -14.58
N TYR A 93 -9.61 -2.29 -13.49
CA TYR A 93 -10.92 -2.91 -13.29
C TYR A 93 -11.99 -2.39 -14.26
N ARG A 94 -11.79 -1.19 -14.84
CA ARG A 94 -12.69 -0.63 -15.86
C ARG A 94 -12.46 -1.22 -17.25
N LEU A 95 -11.34 -1.93 -17.45
CA LEU A 95 -11.02 -2.57 -18.72
C LEU A 95 -11.72 -3.93 -18.85
N PRO A 96 -11.95 -4.42 -20.09
CA PRO A 96 -12.42 -5.77 -20.31
C PRO A 96 -11.55 -6.80 -19.59
N TRP A 97 -12.16 -7.88 -19.10
CA TRP A 97 -11.52 -8.88 -18.25
C TRP A 97 -10.20 -9.43 -18.82
N TYR A 98 -10.16 -9.68 -20.13
CA TYR A 98 -8.99 -10.23 -20.82
C TYR A 98 -7.81 -9.25 -20.92
N ILE A 99 -8.03 -7.95 -20.73
CA ILE A 99 -6.98 -6.92 -20.66
C ILE A 99 -6.61 -6.65 -19.20
N SER A 100 -7.60 -6.58 -18.31
CA SER A 100 -7.38 -6.21 -16.91
C SER A 100 -6.53 -7.25 -16.18
N ARG A 101 -6.76 -8.55 -16.38
CA ARG A 101 -6.02 -9.60 -15.65
C ARG A 101 -4.52 -9.65 -16.01
N PRO A 102 -4.12 -9.66 -17.30
CA PRO A 102 -2.71 -9.59 -17.65
C PRO A 102 -2.03 -8.32 -17.14
N LEU A 103 -2.71 -7.17 -17.18
CA LEU A 103 -2.15 -5.92 -16.68
C LEU A 103 -2.02 -5.88 -15.15
N SER A 104 -2.97 -6.46 -14.41
CA SER A 104 -2.84 -6.61 -12.95
C SER A 104 -1.68 -7.54 -12.59
N LEU A 105 -1.49 -8.62 -13.35
CA LEU A 105 -0.34 -9.51 -13.19
C LEU A 105 0.97 -8.79 -13.53
N PHE A 106 1.01 -8.04 -14.62
CA PHE A 106 2.17 -7.23 -15.00
C PHE A 106 2.52 -6.21 -13.92
N PHE A 107 1.52 -5.53 -13.35
CA PHE A 107 1.74 -4.59 -12.25
C PHE A 107 2.29 -5.29 -11.00
N PHE A 108 1.79 -6.48 -10.66
CA PHE A 108 2.39 -7.31 -9.61
C PHE A 108 3.86 -7.62 -9.89
N LEU A 109 4.20 -8.05 -11.11
CA LEU A 109 5.58 -8.36 -11.50
C LEU A 109 6.48 -7.13 -11.46
N LEU A 110 5.97 -5.96 -11.84
CA LEU A 110 6.69 -4.69 -11.75
C LEU A 110 7.04 -4.34 -10.29
N LEU A 111 6.07 -4.44 -9.37
CA LEU A 111 6.31 -4.24 -7.95
C LEU A 111 7.32 -5.26 -7.37
N ALA A 112 7.27 -6.51 -7.83
CA ALA A 112 8.22 -7.54 -7.42
C ALA A 112 9.64 -7.19 -7.91
N PHE A 113 9.75 -6.72 -9.15
CA PHE A 113 11.01 -6.26 -9.73
C PHE A 113 11.59 -5.07 -8.95
N GLU A 114 10.78 -4.04 -8.67
CA GLU A 114 11.20 -2.88 -7.85
C GLU A 114 11.69 -3.30 -6.46
N MET A 115 10.99 -4.23 -5.81
CA MET A 115 11.40 -4.78 -4.51
C MET A 115 12.75 -5.51 -4.58
N THR A 116 12.97 -6.34 -5.60
CA THR A 116 14.26 -7.02 -5.80
C THR A 116 15.38 -6.02 -6.13
N GLY A 117 15.09 -4.98 -6.91
CA GLY A 117 16.05 -3.93 -7.24
C GLY A 117 16.47 -3.11 -6.02
N LEU A 118 15.52 -2.75 -5.15
CA LEU A 118 15.83 -2.09 -3.87
C LEU A 118 16.65 -2.99 -2.95
N HIS A 119 16.29 -4.28 -2.85
CA HIS A 119 17.06 -5.23 -2.05
C HIS A 119 18.50 -5.36 -2.56
N ALA A 120 18.70 -5.46 -3.88
CA ALA A 120 20.03 -5.48 -4.46
C ALA A 120 20.80 -4.19 -4.12
N LEU A 121 20.17 -3.02 -4.29
CA LEU A 121 20.82 -1.72 -4.04
C LEU A 121 21.32 -1.54 -2.60
N TYR A 122 20.66 -2.15 -1.62
CA TYR A 122 21.06 -2.03 -0.20
C TYR A 122 21.98 -3.14 0.31
N ASN A 123 22.17 -4.22 -0.46
CA ASN A 123 23.05 -5.34 -0.09
C ASN A 123 24.34 -5.40 -0.93
N TYR A 124 24.63 -4.34 -1.69
CA TYR A 124 25.95 -4.03 -2.25
C TYR A 124 26.72 -3.09 -1.32
#